data_AF-A0A3D6CNR6-F1
#
_entry.id   AF-A0A3D6CNR6-F1
#
_cell.length_a   1.000
_cell.length_b   1.000
_cell.length_c   1.000
_cell.angle_alpha   90.00
_cell.angle_beta   90.00
_cell.angle_gamma   90.00
#
_symmetry.space_group_name_H-M   'P 1'
#
loop_
_entity.id
_entity.type
_entity.pdbx_description
1 polymer ?
#
loop_
_entity_poly.entity_id
_entity_poly.type
_entity_poly.pdbx_seq_one_letter_code
_entity_poly.pdbx_strand_id
1 'polypeptide(L)'
;MRKPQDCATMAELRVEIDRLDGEIVAQLVARAAFIDRAIVLKQGENLPARIDDRVEDVVTKVRARAAAQGLDPALAEDLWRRIIDWSITREEQVLGPDRP
;
A
#
# COMPACT_ATOMS: atom_id res chain seq x y z
N MET A 1 -10.98 -16.27 -11.52
CA MET A 1 -11.10 -16.61 -10.09
C MET A 1 -12.43 -17.31 -9.89
N ARG A 2 -12.45 -18.45 -9.20
CA ARG A 2 -13.71 -19.07 -8.78
C ARG A 2 -14.39 -18.19 -7.73
N LYS A 3 -15.72 -18.30 -7.60
CA LYS A 3 -16.36 -17.68 -6.43
C LYS A 3 -16.00 -18.52 -5.19
N PRO A 4 -15.91 -17.91 -4.00
CA PRO A 4 -15.58 -18.65 -2.78
C PRO A 4 -16.49 -19.87 -2.55
N GLN A 5 -17.79 -19.75 -2.82
CA GLN A 5 -18.75 -20.84 -2.68
C GLN A 5 -18.59 -21.99 -3.70
N ASP A 6 -17.85 -21.77 -4.79
CA ASP A 6 -17.61 -22.78 -5.83
C ASP A 6 -16.34 -23.62 -5.54
N CYS A 7 -15.60 -23.31 -4.47
CA CYS A 7 -14.45 -24.10 -4.04
C CYS A 7 -14.93 -25.28 -3.19
N ALA A 8 -14.83 -26.51 -3.72
CA ALA A 8 -15.31 -27.72 -3.03
C ALA A 8 -14.28 -28.29 -2.06
N THR A 9 -13.01 -27.90 -2.19
CA THR A 9 -11.92 -28.37 -1.32
C THR A 9 -11.00 -27.24 -0.89
N MET A 10 -10.28 -27.46 0.22
CA MET A 10 -9.22 -26.55 0.68
C MET A 10 -8.09 -26.38 -0.34
N ALA A 11 -7.82 -27.39 -1.17
CA ALA A 11 -6.81 -27.29 -2.21
C ALA A 11 -7.21 -26.27 -3.28
N GLU A 12 -8.46 -26.31 -3.72
CA GLU A 12 -9.00 -25.35 -4.69
C GLU A 12 -9.07 -23.94 -4.10
N LEU A 13 -9.51 -23.80 -2.85
CA LEU A 13 -9.56 -22.52 -2.17
C LEU A 13 -8.18 -21.86 -2.08
N ARG A 14 -7.14 -22.63 -1.71
CA ARG A 14 -5.77 -22.13 -1.60
C ARG A 14 -5.21 -21.65 -2.93
N VAL A 15 -5.49 -22.35 -4.03
CA VAL A 15 -5.09 -21.88 -5.37
C VAL A 15 -5.66 -20.51 -5.70
N GLU A 16 -6.92 -20.24 -5.33
CA GLU A 16 -7.52 -18.93 -5.57
C GLU A 16 -6.97 -17.84 -4.63
N ILE A 17 -6.62 -18.19 -3.38
CA ILE A 17 -5.94 -17.28 -2.44
C ILE A 17 -4.53 -16.95 -2.94
N ASP A 18 -3.72 -17.94 -3.30
CA ASP A 18 -2.35 -17.74 -3.81
C ASP A 18 -2.37 -16.83 -5.06
N ARG A 19 -3.39 -17.00 -5.91
CA ARG A 19 -3.62 -16.14 -7.07
C ARG A 19 -3.92 -14.69 -6.68
N LEU A 20 -4.78 -14.48 -5.67
CA LEU A 20 -5.10 -13.14 -5.13
C LEU A 20 -3.88 -12.49 -4.47
N ASP A 21 -3.09 -13.25 -3.72
CA ASP A 21 -1.87 -12.76 -3.09
C ASP A 21 -0.85 -12.32 -4.15
N GLY A 22 -0.73 -13.07 -5.25
CA GLY A 22 0.05 -12.64 -6.42
C GLY A 22 -0.43 -11.32 -7.03
N GLU A 23 -1.75 -11.12 -7.12
CA GLU A 23 -2.34 -9.86 -7.59
C GLU A 23 -2.06 -8.70 -6.63
N ILE A 24 -2.14 -8.92 -5.31
CA ILE A 24 -1.82 -7.92 -4.29
C ILE A 24 -0.34 -7.51 -4.40
N VAL A 25 0.58 -8.48 -4.52
CA VAL A 25 2.01 -8.20 -4.69
C VAL A 25 2.26 -7.40 -5.98
N ALA A 26 1.62 -7.75 -7.08
CA ALA A 26 1.74 -7.00 -8.33
C ALA A 26 1.27 -5.53 -8.18
N GLN A 27 0.17 -5.30 -7.47
CA GLN A 27 -0.30 -3.93 -7.18
C GLN A 27 0.66 -3.16 -6.26
N LEU A 28 1.28 -3.83 -5.28
CA LEU A 28 2.29 -3.21 -4.41
C LEU A 28 3.56 -2.84 -5.20
N VAL A 29 3.99 -3.66 -6.16
CA VAL A 29 5.09 -3.31 -7.08
C VAL A 29 4.74 -2.08 -7.92
N ALA A 30 3.54 -2.03 -8.49
CA ALA A 30 3.08 -0.85 -9.24
C ALA A 30 3.05 0.41 -8.35
N ARG A 31 2.56 0.29 -7.11
CA ARG A 31 2.59 1.38 -6.12
C ARG A 31 4.02 1.84 -5.83
N ALA A 32 4.97 0.91 -5.64
CA ALA A 32 6.37 1.23 -5.40
C ALA A 32 7.00 2.01 -6.57
N ALA A 33 6.66 1.68 -7.82
CA ALA A 33 7.12 2.45 -8.98
C ALA A 33 6.63 3.91 -8.98
N PHE A 34 5.41 4.18 -8.48
CA PHE A 34 4.94 5.55 -8.28
C PHE A 34 5.70 6.28 -7.17
N ILE A 35 6.10 5.57 -6.11
CA ILE A 35 6.98 6.13 -5.06
C ILE A 35 8.36 6.46 -5.65
N ASP A 36 8.93 5.60 -6.49
CA ASP A 36 10.18 5.88 -7.18
C ASP A 36 10.07 7.15 -8.04
N ARG A 37 8.93 7.37 -8.71
CA ARG A 37 8.67 8.63 -9.41
C ARG A 37 8.54 9.83 -8.45
N ALA A 38 7.89 9.64 -7.30
CA ALA A 38 7.73 10.67 -6.28
C ALA A 38 9.08 11.14 -5.73
N ILE A 39 10.05 10.24 -5.54
CA ILE A 39 11.43 10.60 -5.13
C ILE A 39 12.01 11.65 -6.09
N VAL A 40 11.94 11.39 -7.40
CA VAL A 40 12.47 12.31 -8.42
C VAL A 40 11.76 13.66 -8.40
N LEU A 41 10.43 13.67 -8.21
CA LEU A 41 9.65 14.92 -8.10
C LEU A 41 10.03 15.71 -6.85
N LYS A 42 10.08 15.04 -5.69
CA LYS A 42 10.44 15.66 -4.41
C LYS A 42 11.86 16.21 -4.40
N GLN A 43 12.79 15.61 -5.13
CA GLN A 43 14.12 16.20 -5.35
C GLN A 43 14.04 17.54 -6.10
N GLY A 44 13.28 17.59 -7.19
CA GLY A 44 13.13 18.83 -7.98
C GLY A 44 12.35 19.92 -7.26
N GLU A 45 11.39 19.54 -6.41
CA GLU A 45 10.53 20.45 -5.65
C GLU A 45 11.07 20.76 -4.24
N ASN A 46 12.22 20.18 -3.86
CA ASN A 46 12.80 20.24 -2.53
C ASN A 46 11.79 19.91 -1.41
N LEU A 47 11.11 18.78 -1.54
CA LEU A 47 10.15 18.28 -0.57
C LEU A 47 10.74 17.14 0.28
N PRO A 48 10.31 16.99 1.54
CA PRO A 48 10.74 15.89 2.41
C PRO A 48 10.10 14.55 2.01
N ALA A 49 10.76 13.46 2.42
CA ALA A 49 10.24 12.10 2.27
C ALA A 49 8.90 11.94 3.02
N ARG A 50 8.84 12.44 4.26
CA ARG A 50 7.65 12.40 5.09
C ARG A 50 6.88 13.71 5.05
N ILE A 51 5.58 13.63 4.78
CA ILE A 51 4.63 14.75 4.88
C ILE A 51 3.43 14.22 5.67
N ASP A 52 3.35 14.55 6.96
CA ASP A 52 2.37 13.92 7.89
C ASP A 52 0.92 14.11 7.44
N ASP A 53 0.54 15.31 6.99
CA ASP A 53 -0.81 15.57 6.47
C ASP A 53 -1.17 14.63 5.31
N ARG A 54 -0.18 14.29 4.46
CA ARG A 54 -0.39 13.36 3.36
C ARG A 54 -0.52 11.91 3.84
N VAL A 55 0.22 11.52 4.88
CA VAL A 55 0.10 10.20 5.50
C VAL A 55 -1.32 10.01 6.06
N GLU A 56 -1.80 10.96 6.86
CA GLU A 56 -3.13 10.87 7.48
C GLU A 56 -4.26 10.95 6.46
N ASP A 57 -4.13 11.74 5.39
CA ASP A 57 -5.08 11.75 4.28
C ASP A 57 -5.18 10.39 3.57
N VAL A 58 -4.05 9.73 3.32
CA VAL A 58 -4.05 8.38 2.73
C VAL A 58 -4.71 7.38 3.67
N VAL A 59 -4.35 7.37 4.95
CA VAL A 59 -4.92 6.46 5.95
C VAL A 59 -6.42 6.66 6.06
N THR A 60 -6.90 7.90 6.15
CA THR A 60 -8.33 8.24 6.22
C THR A 60 -9.09 7.71 5.01
N LYS A 61 -8.56 7.93 3.80
CA LYS A 61 -9.17 7.45 2.56
C LYS A 61 -9.23 5.93 2.49
N VAL A 62 -8.19 5.24 2.95
CA VAL A 62 -8.14 3.78 2.96
C VAL A 62 -9.12 3.20 3.96
N ARG A 63 -9.19 3.74 5.18
CA ARG A 63 -10.17 3.34 6.19
C ARG A 63 -11.60 3.46 5.68
N ALA A 64 -11.93 4.59 5.04
CA ALA A 64 -13.25 4.81 4.45
C ALA A 64 -13.57 3.79 3.34
N ARG A 65 -12.59 3.50 2.47
CA ARG A 65 -12.74 2.49 1.40
C ARG A 65 -12.89 1.07 1.93
N ALA A 66 -12.17 0.73 3.00
CA ALA A 66 -12.27 -0.55 3.68
C ALA A 66 -13.67 -0.75 4.25
N ALA A 67 -14.17 0.23 5.03
CA ALA A 67 -15.51 0.22 5.59
C ALA A 67 -16.59 0.01 4.50
N ALA A 68 -16.50 0.76 3.39
CA ALA A 68 -17.45 0.67 2.28
C ALA A 68 -17.47 -0.70 1.58
N GLN A 69 -16.38 -1.47 1.69
CA GLN A 69 -16.24 -2.79 1.07
C GLN A 69 -16.37 -3.95 2.06
N GLY A 70 -16.68 -3.67 3.33
CA GLY A 70 -16.84 -4.69 4.38
C GLY A 70 -15.52 -5.22 4.94
N LEU A 71 -14.40 -4.54 4.70
CA LEU A 71 -13.12 -4.82 5.36
C LEU A 71 -13.01 -4.00 6.64
N ASP A 72 -12.46 -4.60 7.71
CA ASP A 72 -12.19 -3.90 8.97
C ASP A 72 -11.29 -2.67 8.73
N PRO A 73 -11.75 -1.43 9.01
CA PRO A 73 -10.95 -0.23 8.83
C PRO A 73 -9.68 -0.21 9.68
N ALA A 74 -9.69 -0.84 10.86
CA ALA A 74 -8.50 -0.90 11.72
C ALA A 74 -7.41 -1.77 11.09
N LEU A 75 -7.77 -2.95 10.57
CA LEU A 75 -6.85 -3.80 9.80
C LEU A 75 -6.28 -3.06 8.59
N ALA A 76 -7.13 -2.34 7.86
CA ALA A 76 -6.68 -1.59 6.68
C ALA A 76 -5.69 -0.47 7.05
N GLU A 77 -5.94 0.27 8.15
CA GLU A 77 -5.01 1.27 8.67
C GLU A 77 -3.65 0.66 9.03
N ASP A 78 -3.64 -0.42 9.81
CA ASP A 78 -2.40 -1.07 10.27
C ASP A 78 -1.52 -1.52 9.09
N LEU A 79 -2.14 -2.11 8.06
CA LEU A 79 -1.44 -2.51 6.84
C LEU A 79 -0.90 -1.31 6.06
N TRP A 80 -1.72 -0.25 5.90
CA TRP A 80 -1.30 0.92 5.12
C TRP A 80 -0.21 1.73 5.81
N ARG A 81 -0.24 1.87 7.14
CA ARG A 81 0.83 2.54 7.88
C ARG A 81 2.17 1.84 7.63
N ARG A 82 2.22 0.51 7.71
CA ARG A 82 3.44 -0.28 7.39
C ARG A 82 3.92 -0.07 5.96
N ILE A 83 3.01 -0.08 4.98
CA ILE A 83 3.35 0.15 3.56
C ILE A 83 3.88 1.58 3.35
N ILE A 84 3.27 2.58 4.01
CA ILE A 84 3.69 3.97 3.95
C ILE A 84 5.06 4.14 4.60
N ASP A 85 5.29 3.60 5.79
CA ASP A 85 6.57 3.67 6.48
C ASP A 85 7.70 3.06 5.64
N TRP A 86 7.46 1.88 5.05
CA TRP A 86 8.41 1.29 4.10
C TRP A 86 8.70 2.20 2.90
N SER A 87 7.68 2.89 2.38
CA SER A 87 7.83 3.83 1.26
C SER A 87 8.69 5.04 1.68
N ILE A 88 8.43 5.61 2.86
CA ILE A 88 9.19 6.74 3.41
C ILE A 88 10.66 6.35 3.61
N THR A 89 10.94 5.20 4.21
CA THR A 89 12.32 4.71 4.38
C THR A 89 13.05 4.56 3.05
N ARG A 90 12.36 4.08 2.00
CA ARG A 90 12.91 3.99 0.64
C ARG A 90 13.20 5.36 0.06
N GLU A 91 12.33 6.34 0.27
CA GLU A 91 12.54 7.73 -0.17
C GLU A 91 13.73 8.37 0.56
N GLU A 92 13.83 8.20 1.89
CA GLU A 92 14.91 8.74 2.73
C GLU A 92 16.30 8.24 2.32
N GLN A 93 16.41 7.00 1.83
CA GLN A 93 17.68 6.48 1.29
C GLN A 93 18.24 7.32 0.12
N VAL A 94 17.37 8.05 -0.58
CA VAL A 94 17.73 8.86 -1.76
C VAL A 94 17.65 10.36 -1.48
N LEU A 95 16.71 10.80 -0.65
CA LEU A 95 16.50 12.21 -0.31
C LEU A 95 17.36 12.69 0.88
N GLY A 96 17.77 11.77 1.76
CA GLY A 96 18.31 12.06 3.09
C GLY A 96 17.20 12.26 4.14
N PRO A 97 17.46 11.99 5.43
CA PRO A 97 16.45 12.07 6.50
C PRO A 97 16.01 13.51 6.83
N ASP A 98 16.84 14.51 6.53
CA ASP A 98 16.69 15.89 7.01
C ASP A 98 16.58 16.93 5.88
N ARG A 99 15.94 16.58 4.76
CA ARG A 99 15.61 17.62 3.76
C ARG A 99 14.50 18.52 4.34
N PRO A 100 14.70 19.86 4.38
CA PRO A 100 13.78 20.79 5.02
C PRO A 100 12.40 20.83 4.37
#